data_AF-A0A317DBW4-F1
#
_entry.id   AF-A0A317DBW4-F1
#
_cell.length_a   1.000
_cell.length_b   1.000
_cell.length_c   1.000
_cell.angle_alpha   90.00
_cell.angle_beta   90.00
_cell.angle_gamma   90.00
#
_symmetry.space_group_name_H-M   'P 1'
#
loop_
_entity.id
_entity.type
_entity.pdbx_description
1 polymer ?
#
loop_
_entity_poly.entity_id
_entity_poly.type
_entity_poly.pdbx_seq_one_letter_code
_entity_poly.pdbx_strand_id
1 'polypeptide(L)'
;MRDNEYPTPVSDTEAQGLPDTADDDSTANDDVLTGREADGPDPAQLPGDRTPVAVDRFGTTAEEQLDGESLDYKLQREAFERPVDDPLAGPVDPKIAFEADNEAAAAEAQLDADVMDPGPTSDPNSPVSLYDHGQLGTVADATVGRLVEPDEGAHTDQETDSVAYDAGSAGGGATAEELAIHETEPPRSV
;
A
#
# COMPACT_ATOMS: atom_id res chain seq x y z
N MET A 1 2.68 -53.28 2.30
CA MET A 1 2.08 -52.60 1.14
C MET A 1 1.07 -51.64 1.74
N ARG A 2 1.30 -50.33 1.66
CA ARG A 2 0.34 -49.34 2.14
C ARG A 2 -0.50 -48.97 0.92
N ASP A 3 -1.78 -49.28 0.99
CA ASP A 3 -2.77 -48.89 0.00
C ASP A 3 -2.97 -47.39 0.15
N ASN A 4 -2.66 -46.62 -0.89
CA ASN A 4 -2.82 -45.16 -0.89
C ASN A 4 -4.31 -44.82 -0.77
N GLU A 5 -4.71 -44.37 0.41
CA GLU A 5 -6.05 -43.93 0.78
C GLU A 5 -6.33 -42.52 0.25
N TYR A 6 -6.31 -42.38 -1.08
CA TYR A 6 -6.85 -41.20 -1.74
C TYR A 6 -8.19 -41.54 -2.40
N PRO A 7 -9.23 -40.72 -2.23
CA PRO A 7 -10.51 -40.94 -2.89
C PRO A 7 -10.29 -40.95 -4.40
N THR A 8 -10.90 -41.92 -5.09
CA THR A 8 -10.89 -41.96 -6.56
C THR A 8 -11.46 -40.65 -7.10
N PRO A 9 -10.70 -39.88 -7.90
CA PRO A 9 -11.17 -38.60 -8.42
C PRO A 9 -12.40 -38.83 -9.31
N VAL A 10 -13.44 -37.99 -9.12
CA VAL A 10 -14.72 -38.07 -9.83
C VAL A 10 -14.62 -37.71 -11.32
N SER A 11 -13.48 -37.18 -11.75
CA SER A 11 -13.18 -36.82 -13.12
C SER A 11 -11.74 -37.17 -13.45
N ASP A 12 -11.57 -37.92 -14.53
CA ASP A 12 -10.27 -38.18 -15.16
C ASP A 12 -10.02 -37.06 -16.20
N THR A 13 -9.25 -36.05 -15.80
CA THR A 13 -8.95 -34.88 -16.63
C THR A 13 -8.06 -35.24 -17.82
N GLU A 14 -7.21 -36.27 -17.70
CA GLU A 14 -6.38 -36.77 -18.80
C GLU A 14 -7.26 -37.41 -19.89
N ALA A 15 -8.27 -38.19 -19.50
CA ALA A 15 -9.27 -38.71 -20.43
C ALA A 15 -10.13 -37.62 -21.08
N GLN A 16 -10.22 -36.44 -20.46
CA GLN A 16 -10.90 -35.25 -21.01
C GLN A 16 -9.97 -34.38 -21.87
N GLY A 17 -8.72 -34.81 -22.08
CA GLY A 17 -7.75 -34.13 -22.92
C GLY A 17 -7.07 -32.94 -22.25
N LEU A 18 -7.22 -32.77 -20.93
CA LEU A 18 -6.41 -31.84 -20.16
C LEU A 18 -5.07 -32.50 -19.80
N PRO A 19 -3.94 -31.79 -19.94
CA PRO A 19 -2.66 -32.29 -19.45
C PRO A 19 -2.70 -32.48 -17.94
N ASP A 20 -1.86 -33.38 -17.43
CA ASP A 20 -1.68 -33.58 -16.00
C ASP A 20 -1.27 -32.27 -15.31
N THR A 21 -1.62 -32.13 -14.04
CA THR A 21 -1.15 -31.00 -13.23
C THR A 21 0.37 -31.08 -13.12
N ALA A 22 1.07 -30.00 -13.48
CA ALA A 22 2.51 -29.93 -13.33
C ALA A 22 2.90 -30.27 -11.88
N ASP A 23 3.79 -31.24 -11.71
CA ASP A 23 4.44 -31.53 -10.42
C ASP A 23 5.22 -30.28 -9.97
N ASP A 24 5.37 -30.04 -8.66
CA ASP A 24 6.15 -28.89 -8.15
C ASP A 24 7.62 -28.98 -8.60
N ASP A 25 8.08 -30.19 -8.96
CA ASP A 25 9.39 -30.47 -9.52
C ASP A 25 9.42 -30.35 -11.07
N SER A 26 8.26 -30.17 -11.71
CA SER A 26 8.14 -29.94 -13.15
C SER A 26 8.37 -28.47 -13.47
N THR A 27 9.59 -28.13 -13.90
CA THR A 27 9.78 -26.83 -14.56
C THR A 27 9.03 -26.88 -15.89
N ALA A 28 8.22 -25.86 -16.20
CA ALA A 28 7.30 -25.84 -17.33
C ALA A 28 7.95 -26.06 -18.73
N ASN A 29 9.26 -26.30 -18.82
CA ASN A 29 10.03 -26.44 -20.04
C ASN A 29 11.22 -27.44 -19.96
N ASP A 30 11.28 -28.38 -19.00
CA ASP A 30 12.48 -29.25 -18.87
C ASP A 30 12.67 -30.23 -20.05
N ASP A 31 11.57 -30.61 -20.72
CA ASP A 31 11.61 -31.46 -21.94
C ASP A 31 11.89 -30.66 -23.22
N VAL A 32 11.88 -29.33 -23.13
CA VAL A 32 12.24 -28.47 -24.23
C VAL A 32 13.72 -28.19 -24.09
N LEU A 33 14.53 -28.71 -25.02
CA LEU A 33 15.88 -28.20 -25.27
C LEU A 33 15.78 -26.75 -25.73
N THR A 34 15.41 -25.84 -24.83
CA THR A 34 15.60 -24.42 -25.03
C THR A 34 17.10 -24.24 -24.92
N GLY A 35 17.73 -23.88 -26.05
CA GLY A 35 19.09 -23.41 -26.02
C GLY A 35 19.13 -22.33 -24.94
N ARG A 36 20.03 -22.48 -23.97
CA ARG A 36 20.29 -21.44 -22.95
C ARG A 36 20.92 -20.19 -23.58
N GLU A 37 20.94 -20.11 -24.91
CA GLU A 37 21.27 -18.97 -25.72
C GLU A 37 19.97 -18.23 -25.97
N ALA A 38 19.90 -16.97 -25.56
CA ALA A 38 18.84 -16.10 -25.98
C ALA A 38 18.93 -15.98 -27.52
N ASP A 39 18.20 -16.80 -28.26
CA ASP A 39 18.04 -16.74 -29.73
C ASP A 39 17.26 -15.48 -30.17
N GLY A 40 17.33 -14.41 -29.38
CA GLY A 40 16.87 -13.08 -29.75
C GLY A 40 17.90 -12.40 -30.67
N PRO A 41 17.48 -11.38 -31.44
CA PRO A 41 18.42 -10.54 -32.16
C PRO A 41 19.48 -10.02 -31.19
N ASP A 42 20.74 -9.96 -31.65
CA ASP A 42 21.85 -9.43 -30.87
C ASP A 42 21.42 -8.14 -30.16
N PRO A 43 21.68 -8.00 -28.85
CA PRO A 43 21.31 -6.80 -28.12
C PRO A 43 21.89 -5.60 -28.85
N ALA A 44 21.04 -4.59 -29.05
CA ALA A 44 21.43 -3.39 -29.77
C ALA A 44 22.75 -2.85 -29.19
N GLN A 45 23.72 -2.60 -30.07
CA GLN A 45 25.00 -2.02 -29.64
C GLN A 45 24.71 -0.74 -28.85
N LEU A 46 25.21 -0.71 -27.61
CA LEU A 46 25.10 0.48 -26.79
C LEU A 46 25.77 1.65 -27.54
N PRO A 47 25.17 2.84 -27.54
CA PRO A 47 25.76 4.01 -28.18
C PRO A 47 27.18 4.25 -27.65
N GLY A 48 28.19 4.21 -28.51
CA GLY A 48 29.60 4.32 -28.12
C GLY A 48 30.02 5.71 -27.63
N ASP A 49 29.11 6.69 -27.70
CA ASP A 49 29.24 8.03 -27.14
C ASP A 49 28.82 8.10 -25.65
N ARG A 50 28.26 7.02 -25.10
CA ARG A 50 27.88 6.95 -23.69
C ARG A 50 28.87 6.10 -22.91
N THR A 51 29.53 6.71 -21.95
CA THR A 51 30.32 5.98 -20.96
C THR A 51 29.39 5.07 -20.17
N PRO A 52 29.63 3.75 -20.11
CA PRO A 52 28.79 2.84 -19.35
C PRO A 52 28.89 3.21 -17.87
N VAL A 53 27.73 3.47 -17.26
CA VAL A 53 27.66 3.88 -15.86
C VAL A 53 27.87 2.66 -14.99
N ALA A 54 28.59 2.84 -13.87
CA ALA A 54 28.76 1.83 -12.83
C ALA A 54 29.60 0.59 -13.19
N VAL A 55 30.34 0.58 -14.29
CA VAL A 55 31.24 -0.54 -14.65
C VAL A 55 32.35 -0.79 -13.63
N ASP A 56 32.81 0.26 -12.96
CA ASP A 56 33.85 0.19 -11.93
C ASP A 56 33.28 0.04 -10.51
N ARG A 57 31.96 -0.21 -10.38
CA ARG A 57 31.33 -0.42 -9.08
C ARG A 57 31.42 -1.89 -8.68
N PHE A 58 31.64 -2.10 -7.39
CA PHE A 58 31.62 -3.42 -6.78
C PHE A 58 30.26 -4.11 -6.98
N GLY A 59 30.26 -5.40 -7.30
CA GLY A 59 29.05 -6.21 -7.47
C GLY A 59 28.60 -6.37 -8.93
N THR A 60 29.43 -5.97 -9.89
CA THR A 60 29.17 -6.15 -11.32
C THR A 60 29.72 -7.47 -11.86
N THR A 61 30.60 -8.14 -11.10
CA THR A 61 31.11 -9.47 -11.42
C THR A 61 30.45 -10.55 -10.54
N ALA A 62 30.39 -11.79 -11.04
CA ALA A 62 29.77 -12.91 -10.32
C ALA A 62 30.48 -13.22 -8.99
N GLU A 63 31.80 -13.04 -8.93
CA GLU A 63 32.58 -13.26 -7.71
C GLU A 63 32.25 -12.20 -6.64
N GLU A 64 32.20 -10.92 -7.02
CA GLU A 64 31.83 -9.83 -6.09
C GLU A 64 30.39 -9.97 -5.57
N GLN A 65 29.48 -10.54 -6.36
CA GLN A 65 28.12 -10.84 -5.91
C GLN A 65 28.07 -11.93 -4.86
N LEU A 66 28.98 -12.91 -4.91
CA LEU A 66 29.11 -13.96 -3.90
C LEU A 66 29.79 -13.45 -2.62
N ASP A 67 30.85 -12.65 -2.77
CA ASP A 67 31.59 -12.06 -1.65
C ASP A 67 30.73 -11.03 -0.88
N GLY A 68 29.84 -10.35 -1.61
CA GLY A 68 28.98 -9.32 -1.04
C GLY A 68 29.73 -8.01 -0.79
N GLU A 69 29.00 -6.91 -0.89
CA GLU A 69 29.56 -5.56 -0.73
C GLU A 69 29.74 -5.20 0.75
N SER A 70 30.90 -4.65 1.11
CA SER A 70 31.18 -4.21 2.48
C SER A 70 30.31 -3.04 2.91
N LEU A 71 30.00 -2.98 4.21
CA LEU A 71 29.21 -1.88 4.78
C LEU A 71 29.92 -0.53 4.61
N ASP A 72 31.25 -0.49 4.79
CA ASP A 72 32.03 0.74 4.64
C ASP A 72 31.95 1.32 3.22
N TYR A 73 31.99 0.47 2.19
CA TYR A 73 31.85 0.90 0.80
C TYR A 73 30.43 1.38 0.49
N LYS A 74 29.39 0.81 1.13
CA LYS A 74 28.02 1.32 1.05
C LYS A 74 27.90 2.71 1.68
N LEU A 75 28.39 2.88 2.91
CA LEU A 75 28.35 4.13 3.66
C LEU A 75 29.11 5.25 2.96
N GLN A 76 30.25 4.95 2.32
CA GLN A 76 31.04 5.96 1.63
C GLN A 76 30.31 6.61 0.43
N ARG A 77 29.35 5.89 -0.17
CA ARG A 77 28.55 6.41 -1.30
C ARG A 77 27.26 7.11 -0.84
N GLU A 78 26.87 6.92 0.41
CA GLU A 78 25.72 7.58 0.98
C GLU A 78 26.00 9.08 1.08
N ALA A 79 25.15 9.89 0.46
CA ALA A 79 25.13 11.32 0.68
C ALA A 79 24.07 11.58 1.75
N PHE A 80 24.43 12.27 2.83
CA PHE A 80 23.46 12.76 3.79
C PHE A 80 22.38 13.56 3.06
N GLU A 81 21.12 13.35 3.44
CA GLU A 81 20.04 14.17 2.93
C GLU A 81 20.34 15.65 3.18
N ARG A 82 20.08 16.47 2.16
CA ARG A 82 20.14 17.91 2.34
C ARG A 82 19.01 18.31 3.28
N PRO A 83 19.26 19.18 4.26
CA PRO A 83 18.18 19.74 5.06
C PRO A 83 17.15 20.35 4.10
N VAL A 84 15.91 19.90 4.24
CA VAL A 84 14.77 20.45 3.50
C VAL A 84 14.40 21.75 4.19
N ASP A 85 14.48 22.85 3.44
CA ASP A 85 13.94 24.13 3.88
C ASP A 85 12.42 24.03 3.71
N ASP A 86 11.70 23.67 4.77
CA ASP A 86 10.26 23.49 4.75
C ASP A 86 9.55 24.84 5.02
N PRO A 87 8.98 25.49 3.98
CA PRO A 87 8.28 26.77 4.15
C PRO A 87 6.96 26.62 4.92
N LEU A 88 6.48 25.40 5.14
CA LEU A 88 5.30 25.09 5.95
C LEU A 88 5.64 24.76 7.40
N ALA A 89 6.93 24.72 7.76
CA ALA A 89 7.36 24.49 9.14
C ALA A 89 6.74 25.55 10.07
N GLY A 90 5.87 25.07 10.97
CA GLY A 90 5.23 25.92 11.97
C GLY A 90 6.19 26.40 13.06
N PRO A 91 5.80 27.40 13.86
CA PRO A 91 6.56 27.75 15.07
C PRO A 91 6.66 26.55 16.01
N VAL A 92 7.85 26.34 16.62
CA VAL A 92 8.10 25.24 17.58
C VAL A 92 7.03 25.23 18.68
N ASP A 93 6.46 24.05 18.95
CA ASP A 93 5.42 23.90 19.97
C ASP A 93 5.96 24.38 21.35
N PRO A 94 5.27 25.30 22.03
CA PRO A 94 5.68 25.78 23.36
C PRO A 94 5.88 24.69 24.41
N LYS A 95 5.27 23.50 24.23
CA LYS A 95 5.45 22.33 25.10
C LYS A 95 6.79 21.63 24.95
N ILE A 96 7.57 21.94 23.92
CA ILE A 96 8.89 21.33 23.62
C ILE A 96 9.95 22.38 23.23
N ALA A 97 9.56 23.66 23.15
CA ALA A 97 10.45 24.78 22.86
C ALA A 97 11.67 24.91 23.80
N PHE A 98 11.64 24.29 24.98
CA PHE A 98 12.78 24.25 25.90
C PHE A 98 13.88 23.26 25.48
N GLU A 99 13.60 22.33 24.57
CA GLU A 99 14.57 21.37 24.03
C GLU A 99 15.28 21.91 22.77
N ALA A 100 14.68 22.92 22.11
CA ALA A 100 15.21 23.61 20.93
C ALA A 100 16.35 24.59 21.28
N ASP A 101 17.42 24.11 21.91
CA ASP A 101 18.57 24.92 22.33
C ASP A 101 19.56 25.26 21.19
N ASN A 102 19.41 24.60 20.04
CA ASN A 102 20.19 24.80 18.83
C ASN A 102 19.33 24.52 17.58
N GLU A 103 19.82 24.88 16.40
CA GLU A 103 19.09 24.74 15.13
C GLU A 103 18.72 23.29 14.79
N ALA A 104 19.63 22.34 15.04
CA ALA A 104 19.34 20.93 14.84
C ALA A 104 18.28 20.43 15.84
N ALA A 105 18.38 20.83 17.11
CA ALA A 105 17.39 20.50 18.13
C ALA A 105 16.03 21.17 17.88
N ALA A 106 15.99 22.33 17.23
CA ALA A 106 14.75 22.98 16.81
C ALA A 106 14.06 22.21 15.67
N ALA A 107 14.83 21.67 14.73
CA ALA A 107 14.31 20.81 13.67
C ALA A 107 13.78 19.49 14.23
N GLU A 108 14.52 18.85 15.15
CA GLU A 108 14.05 17.65 15.86
C GLU A 108 12.79 17.94 16.69
N ALA A 109 12.73 19.07 17.38
CA ALA A 109 11.54 19.47 18.14
C ALA A 109 10.31 19.71 17.24
N GLN A 110 10.49 20.17 16.00
CA GLN A 110 9.39 20.25 15.03
C GLN A 110 8.90 18.86 14.62
N LEU A 111 9.81 17.93 14.33
CA LEU A 111 9.44 16.54 14.00
C LEU A 111 8.74 15.83 15.17
N ASP A 112 9.22 16.05 16.39
CA ASP A 112 8.61 15.50 17.60
C ASP A 112 7.22 16.11 17.85
N ALA A 113 7.02 17.39 17.53
CA ALA A 113 5.70 18.04 17.61
C ALA A 113 4.68 17.31 16.74
N ASP A 114 5.05 16.99 15.49
CA ASP A 114 4.18 16.32 14.52
C ASP A 114 3.76 14.92 14.99
N VAL A 115 4.63 14.23 15.75
CA VAL A 115 4.34 12.91 16.32
C VAL A 115 3.55 13.00 17.62
N MET A 116 3.77 14.03 18.43
CA MET A 116 3.13 14.24 19.74
C MET A 116 1.72 14.84 19.65
N ASP A 117 1.38 15.52 18.56
CA ASP A 117 0.02 16.02 18.34
C ASP A 117 -0.95 14.82 18.23
N PRO A 118 -2.18 14.87 18.78
CA PRO A 118 -3.09 13.74 18.82
C PRO A 118 -3.65 13.45 17.42
N GLY A 119 -2.85 12.77 16.60
CA GLY A 119 -3.23 12.29 15.29
C GLY A 119 -3.38 13.40 14.24
N PRO A 120 -3.66 13.00 12.99
CA PRO A 120 -3.92 13.96 11.92
C PRO A 120 -5.04 14.90 12.36
N THR A 121 -4.75 16.20 12.41
CA THR A 121 -5.80 17.20 12.60
C THR A 121 -6.46 17.43 11.25
N SER A 122 -7.78 17.60 11.29
CA SER A 122 -8.50 18.01 10.09
C SER A 122 -8.36 19.53 9.96
N ASP A 123 -7.68 20.05 8.94
CA ASP A 123 -7.67 21.47 8.61
C ASP A 123 -8.86 21.82 7.68
N PRO A 124 -9.88 22.56 8.15
CA PRO A 124 -11.00 23.00 7.32
C PRO A 124 -10.60 23.91 6.13
N ASN A 125 -9.37 24.41 6.09
CA ASN A 125 -8.84 25.23 5.00
C ASN A 125 -7.69 24.55 4.25
N SER A 126 -7.58 23.22 4.33
CA SER A 126 -6.52 22.47 3.68
C SER A 126 -6.43 22.79 2.19
N PRO A 127 -5.26 23.19 1.66
CA PRO A 127 -5.08 23.45 0.24
C PRO A 127 -5.02 22.17 -0.60
N VAL A 128 -4.92 21.00 0.05
CA VAL A 128 -4.68 19.71 -0.62
C VAL A 128 -5.91 18.79 -0.60
N SER A 129 -6.79 18.92 0.39
CA SER A 129 -7.95 18.03 0.56
C SER A 129 -9.24 18.79 0.79
N LEU A 130 -10.24 18.54 -0.07
CA LEU A 130 -11.61 19.07 0.08
C LEU A 130 -12.40 18.36 1.19
N TYR A 131 -11.99 17.15 1.57
CA TYR A 131 -12.61 16.37 2.64
C TYR A 131 -12.08 16.75 4.02
N ASP A 132 -11.13 17.67 4.05
CA ASP A 132 -10.57 18.18 5.28
C ASP A 132 -11.47 19.29 5.82
N HIS A 133 -12.39 18.91 6.69
CA HIS A 133 -13.50 19.76 7.15
C HIS A 133 -13.43 20.16 8.64
N GLY A 134 -12.35 19.81 9.35
CA GLY A 134 -12.19 20.11 10.77
C GLY A 134 -12.81 19.09 11.73
N GLN A 135 -13.40 17.99 11.22
CA GLN A 135 -14.19 17.04 12.02
C GLN A 135 -13.53 15.66 12.21
N LEU A 136 -12.25 15.48 11.88
CA LEU A 136 -11.61 14.17 12.08
C LEU A 136 -11.61 13.78 13.56
N GLY A 137 -12.18 12.61 13.86
CA GLY A 137 -12.29 12.07 15.22
C GLY A 137 -13.46 12.65 16.04
N THR A 138 -14.30 13.52 15.48
CA THR A 138 -15.56 13.89 16.16
C THR A 138 -16.54 12.73 16.06
N VAL A 139 -17.14 12.34 17.18
CA VAL A 139 -18.28 11.41 17.19
C VAL A 139 -19.39 12.11 16.41
N ALA A 140 -19.81 11.52 15.29
CA ALA A 140 -20.90 12.08 14.51
C ALA A 140 -22.16 12.21 15.35
N ASP A 141 -22.95 13.26 15.06
CA ASP A 141 -24.21 13.53 15.76
C ASP A 141 -25.23 12.37 15.63
N ALA A 142 -25.05 11.51 14.62
CA ALA A 142 -25.86 10.32 14.39
C ALA A 142 -24.99 9.11 14.01
N THR A 143 -25.35 7.94 14.55
CA THR A 143 -24.82 6.64 14.11
C THR A 143 -25.54 6.19 12.85
N VAL A 144 -24.81 5.68 11.87
CA VAL A 144 -25.42 5.09 10.65
C VAL A 144 -25.92 3.68 10.98
N GLY A 145 -27.19 3.41 10.70
CA GLY A 145 -27.80 2.10 10.86
C GLY A 145 -27.82 1.28 9.57
N ARG A 146 -28.71 0.28 9.53
CA ARG A 146 -28.87 -0.59 8.35
C ARG A 146 -29.59 0.16 7.23
N LEU A 147 -28.97 0.24 6.06
CA LEU A 147 -29.64 0.74 4.85
C LEU A 147 -30.61 -0.30 4.29
N VAL A 148 -31.84 0.14 4.01
CA VAL A 148 -32.91 -0.68 3.44
C VAL A 148 -33.49 0.04 2.23
N GLU A 149 -33.62 -0.69 1.12
CA GLU A 149 -34.26 -0.18 -0.11
C GLU A 149 -35.79 -0.11 0.07
N PRO A 150 -36.50 0.74 -0.70
CA PRO A 150 -37.95 0.89 -0.58
C PRO A 150 -38.77 -0.40 -0.74
N ASP A 151 -38.24 -1.39 -1.46
CA ASP A 151 -38.87 -2.70 -1.70
C ASP A 151 -38.48 -3.77 -0.67
N GLU A 152 -37.66 -3.41 0.32
CA GLU A 152 -37.15 -4.26 1.39
C GLU A 152 -36.42 -5.53 0.88
N GLY A 153 -36.00 -5.55 -0.40
CA GLY A 153 -35.38 -6.70 -1.07
C GLY A 153 -36.31 -7.91 -1.31
N ALA A 154 -37.61 -7.75 -1.08
CA ALA A 154 -38.59 -8.83 -1.22
C ALA A 154 -39.84 -8.45 -2.04
N HIS A 155 -40.08 -7.15 -2.23
CA HIS A 155 -41.20 -6.64 -3.01
C HIS A 155 -40.82 -6.40 -4.48
N THR A 156 -41.81 -6.05 -5.29
CA THR A 156 -41.55 -5.64 -6.66
C THR A 156 -40.89 -4.27 -6.66
N ASP A 157 -39.74 -4.16 -7.31
CA ASP A 157 -39.01 -2.92 -7.46
C ASP A 157 -39.86 -1.86 -8.21
N GLN A 158 -40.06 -0.72 -7.55
CA GLN A 158 -40.77 0.45 -8.09
C GLN A 158 -39.85 1.66 -8.21
N GLU A 159 -38.61 1.55 -7.75
CA GLU A 159 -37.64 2.65 -7.69
C GLU A 159 -36.48 2.32 -8.62
N THR A 160 -36.36 3.09 -9.70
CA THR A 160 -35.32 2.79 -10.71
C THR A 160 -33.94 3.26 -10.23
N ASP A 161 -33.90 4.23 -9.34
CA ASP A 161 -32.66 4.77 -8.80
C ASP A 161 -32.15 3.91 -7.63
N SER A 162 -30.83 3.76 -7.51
CA SER A 162 -30.23 3.05 -6.37
C SER A 162 -30.24 3.95 -5.13
N VAL A 163 -31.36 3.93 -4.41
CA VAL A 163 -31.58 4.70 -3.18
C VAL A 163 -32.00 3.78 -2.03
N ALA A 164 -31.55 4.11 -0.83
CA ALA A 164 -31.91 3.39 0.40
C ALA A 164 -32.07 4.39 1.55
N TYR A 165 -32.83 4.00 2.58
CA TYR A 165 -32.97 4.78 3.81
C TYR A 165 -32.38 4.02 5.00
N ASP A 166 -31.87 4.77 5.97
CA ASP A 166 -31.41 4.20 7.23
C ASP A 166 -32.61 3.72 8.06
N ALA A 167 -32.74 2.40 8.22
CA ALA A 167 -33.77 1.75 9.03
C ALA A 167 -33.36 1.56 10.51
N GLY A 168 -32.20 2.10 10.90
CA GLY A 168 -31.65 2.02 12.25
C GLY A 168 -30.97 0.68 12.57
N SER A 169 -30.66 0.49 13.84
CA SER A 169 -29.99 -0.72 14.34
C SER A 169 -30.91 -1.95 14.29
N ALA A 170 -30.38 -3.10 13.86
CA ALA A 170 -31.10 -4.36 13.76
C ALA A 170 -31.39 -5.06 15.11
N GLY A 171 -31.29 -4.36 16.24
CA GLY A 171 -31.73 -4.84 17.56
C GLY A 171 -30.69 -5.62 18.39
N GLY A 172 -29.40 -5.51 18.07
CA GLY A 172 -28.30 -6.18 18.80
C GLY A 172 -27.36 -5.24 19.57
N GLY A 173 -27.60 -3.92 19.50
CA GLY A 173 -26.56 -2.92 19.81
C GLY A 173 -25.56 -2.82 18.65
N ALA A 174 -24.96 -1.65 18.45
CA ALA A 174 -23.99 -1.47 17.39
C ALA A 174 -22.68 -2.21 17.73
N THR A 175 -22.15 -2.93 16.76
CA THR A 175 -20.82 -3.51 16.79
C THR A 175 -19.75 -2.41 16.73
N ALA A 176 -18.50 -2.74 17.07
CA ALA A 176 -17.39 -1.79 16.97
C ALA A 176 -17.19 -1.28 15.53
N GLU A 177 -17.47 -2.11 14.53
CA GLU A 177 -17.39 -1.73 13.11
C GLU A 177 -18.51 -0.78 12.72
N GLU A 178 -19.76 -1.05 13.15
CA GLU A 178 -20.89 -0.15 12.92
C GLU A 178 -20.69 1.21 13.61
N LEU A 179 -20.06 1.24 14.78
CA LEU A 179 -19.71 2.49 15.47
C LEU A 179 -18.57 3.27 14.82
N ALA A 180 -17.77 2.63 13.96
CA ALA A 180 -16.73 3.31 13.20
C ALA A 180 -17.31 4.06 11.98
N ILE A 181 -18.48 3.64 11.48
CA ILE A 181 -19.17 4.25 10.35
C ILE A 181 -19.98 5.47 10.82
N HIS A 182 -19.82 6.59 10.12
CA HIS A 182 -20.53 7.83 10.38
C HIS A 182 -20.85 8.57 9.08
N GLU A 183 -21.91 9.39 9.10
CA GLU A 183 -22.22 10.29 7.99
C GLU A 183 -21.19 11.42 7.94
N THR A 184 -20.71 11.75 6.73
CA THR A 184 -19.81 12.88 6.49
C THR A 184 -20.58 14.02 5.85
N GLU A 185 -20.34 15.25 6.26
CA GLU A 185 -20.89 16.41 5.54
C GLU A 185 -20.26 16.50 4.13
N PRO A 186 -21.06 16.82 3.10
CA PRO A 186 -20.50 17.13 1.79
C PRO A 186 -19.57 18.34 1.89
N PRO A 187 -18.51 18.41 1.06
CA PRO A 187 -17.61 19.55 1.06
C PRO A 187 -18.40 20.82 0.76
N ARG A 188 -18.11 21.89 1.51
CA ARG A 188 -18.78 23.19 1.31
C ARG A 188 -18.49 23.67 -0.11
N SER A 189 -19.53 24.00 -0.87
CA SER A 189 -19.38 24.60 -2.18
C SER A 189 -18.66 25.95 -2.05
N VAL A 190 -17.55 26.10 -2.76
CA VAL A 190 -16.76 27.35 -2.85
C VAL A 190 -17.52 28.42 -3.62
#